data_AF-A0A832IML2-F1
#
_entry.id   AF-A0A832IML2-F1
#
_cell.length_a   1.000
_cell.length_b   1.000
_cell.length_c   1.000
_cell.angle_alpha   90.00
_cell.angle_beta   90.00
_cell.angle_gamma   90.00
#
_symmetry.space_group_name_H-M   'P 1'
#
loop_
_entity.id
_entity.type
_entity.pdbx_description
1 polymer ?
#
loop_
_entity_poly.entity_id
_entity_poly.type
_entity_poly.pdbx_seq_one_letter_code
_entity_poly.pdbx_strand_id
1 'polypeptide(L)'
;MSLTFRNAPGFPEFIVLDSTDPDQINDVTTHIDLSSTIFIVASKSGTTMETDSLARFFYEKFKTIDPLSCREHFVAITDRGTWLEEYSEKNYSKTFLNPSDIGGRYSALSYFGIVPFALMGHDVRMFLERSLDVETSCKSGNVLSSPGVEVGALLGMLALSGIDKLTVQTSSSIQSLGNWIEQLIAESTGKQGKGILPVVNEQLTTPEFYSADRVFVYIGVRSDAEVEKEEKLQALELQGYPIIKMLIDDIYDLSGVFYTWEVATSAAAAVLGIDPFDEPNVQESKENTRKILREFELTHQMSFDNTPLFKNKFTIFGNIKTQPFGDEIDVIHSLFQQKTAGGYLAIMAYLPRRRSLEKEFLKLQSAIRDKLRIPVTFGFGPRYLHSTGQFHKGGGSDGLFLQFVHSPQVNLPIPGETYTFADLFRAQAIGDYNALKSKGKPILSIQLGKNYEDEITQLIREVTSI
;
A
#
# COMPACT_ATOMS: atom_id res chain seq x y z
N MET A 1 -0.84 -9.51 8.81
CA MET A 1 -0.72 -10.50 9.90
C MET A 1 -0.48 -9.85 11.26
N SER A 2 0.60 -9.11 11.50
CA SER A 2 0.90 -8.54 12.84
C SER A 2 -0.13 -7.56 13.42
N LEU A 3 -0.89 -6.88 12.57
CA LEU A 3 -1.98 -5.99 13.02
C LEU A 3 -3.27 -6.75 13.38
N THR A 4 -3.35 -8.04 13.05
CA THR A 4 -4.52 -8.89 13.27
C THR A 4 -4.24 -9.92 14.35
N PHE A 5 -3.11 -10.61 14.24
CA PHE A 5 -2.60 -11.49 15.26
C PHE A 5 -1.79 -10.67 16.26
N ARG A 6 -2.29 -10.54 17.49
CA ARG A 6 -1.49 -9.96 18.57
C ARG A 6 -0.39 -10.94 18.96
N ASN A 7 0.79 -10.41 19.24
CA ASN A 7 1.94 -11.18 19.71
C ASN A 7 1.54 -12.07 20.90
N ALA A 8 1.97 -13.34 20.86
CA ALA A 8 1.68 -14.28 21.93
C ALA A 8 2.42 -13.87 23.23
N PRO A 9 1.87 -14.17 24.42
CA PRO A 9 2.54 -13.87 25.67
C PRO A 9 3.95 -14.47 25.73
N GLY A 10 4.95 -13.64 26.05
CA GLY A 10 6.35 -14.06 26.13
C GLY A 10 7.12 -14.02 24.80
N PHE A 11 6.49 -13.61 23.70
CA PHE A 11 7.13 -13.40 22.40
C PHE A 11 7.41 -11.91 22.15
N PRO A 12 8.42 -11.58 21.32
CA PRO A 12 8.81 -10.20 21.05
C PRO A 12 7.70 -9.43 20.35
N GLU A 13 7.65 -8.10 20.55
CA GLU A 13 6.85 -7.19 19.74
C GLU A 13 7.29 -7.25 18.27
N PHE A 14 6.35 -7.09 17.34
CA PHE A 14 6.64 -7.12 15.91
C PHE A 14 6.30 -5.79 15.24
N ILE A 15 7.33 -5.09 14.79
CA ILE A 15 7.23 -3.78 14.13
C ILE A 15 7.57 -3.95 12.65
N VAL A 16 6.71 -3.44 11.78
CA VAL A 16 6.97 -3.33 10.34
C VAL A 16 7.42 -1.91 10.03
N LEU A 17 8.63 -1.77 9.51
CA LEU A 17 9.16 -0.52 8.99
C LEU A 17 9.36 -0.64 7.47
N ASP A 18 8.36 -0.14 6.73
CA ASP A 18 8.25 -0.22 5.26
C ASP A 18 8.24 1.17 4.61
N SER A 19 8.92 2.13 5.22
CA SER A 19 9.02 3.51 4.75
C SER A 19 10.46 4.03 4.81
N THR A 20 10.79 4.89 3.85
CA THR A 20 12.06 5.66 3.80
C THR A 20 11.92 7.02 4.48
N ASP A 21 10.73 7.35 4.97
CA ASP A 21 10.47 8.59 5.69
C ASP A 21 11.37 8.72 6.93
N PRO A 22 12.25 9.74 7.01
CA PRO A 22 13.18 9.87 8.12
C PRO A 22 12.50 10.04 9.49
N ASP A 23 11.36 10.74 9.56
CA ASP A 23 10.66 10.97 10.82
C ASP A 23 10.11 9.64 11.35
N GLN A 24 9.52 8.81 10.48
CA GLN A 24 9.03 7.47 10.83
C GLN A 24 10.17 6.51 11.20
N ILE A 25 11.31 6.56 10.49
CA ILE A 25 12.49 5.77 10.85
C ILE A 25 12.98 6.17 12.25
N ASN A 26 13.03 7.46 12.54
CA ASN A 26 13.43 7.97 13.85
C ASN A 26 12.43 7.59 14.96
N ASP A 27 11.13 7.65 14.69
CA ASP A 27 10.08 7.21 15.62
C ASP A 27 10.29 5.74 16.02
N VAL A 28 10.54 4.84 15.07
CA VAL A 28 10.86 3.43 15.36
C VAL A 28 12.19 3.31 16.11
N THR A 29 13.22 4.01 15.63
CA THR A 29 14.57 3.93 16.19
C THR A 29 14.64 4.37 17.65
N THR A 30 13.80 5.32 18.07
CA THR A 30 13.73 5.80 19.45
C THR A 30 12.80 4.96 20.33
N HIS A 31 11.91 4.17 19.71
CA HIS A 31 10.99 3.28 20.40
C HIS A 31 11.62 1.95 20.78
N ILE A 32 12.54 1.43 19.97
CA ILE A 32 13.16 0.11 20.17
C ILE A 32 14.42 0.18 21.05
N ASP A 33 14.66 -0.90 21.80
CA ASP A 33 15.98 -1.19 22.38
C ASP A 33 16.76 -2.09 21.41
N LEU A 34 17.82 -1.53 20.83
CA LEU A 34 18.63 -2.25 19.84
C LEU A 34 19.21 -3.55 20.41
N SER A 35 19.64 -3.56 21.68
CA SER A 35 20.29 -4.73 22.30
C SER A 35 19.36 -5.93 22.51
N SER A 36 18.06 -5.74 22.34
CA SER A 36 17.02 -6.78 22.47
C SER A 36 16.15 -6.92 21.21
N THR A 37 16.54 -6.31 20.09
CA THR A 37 15.77 -6.32 18.83
C THR A 37 16.37 -7.28 17.80
N ILE A 38 15.51 -8.05 17.11
CA ILE A 38 15.89 -8.82 15.91
C ILE A 38 15.35 -8.11 14.68
N PHE A 39 16.22 -7.85 13.70
CA PHE A 39 15.90 -7.27 12.40
C PHE A 39 15.68 -8.37 11.35
N ILE A 40 14.50 -8.37 10.73
CA ILE A 40 14.18 -9.23 9.60
C ILE A 40 14.34 -8.42 8.31
N VAL A 41 15.42 -8.68 7.58
CA VAL A 41 15.72 -8.07 6.28
C VAL A 41 15.05 -8.90 5.18
N ALA A 42 13.88 -8.44 4.74
CA ALA A 42 13.04 -9.18 3.79
C ALA A 42 13.04 -8.51 2.42
N SER A 43 13.69 -9.12 1.42
CA SER A 43 13.67 -8.65 0.03
C SER A 43 13.83 -9.82 -0.94
N LYS A 44 12.83 -10.03 -1.82
CA LYS A 44 12.85 -11.09 -2.83
C LYS A 44 14.07 -10.96 -3.75
N SER A 45 14.27 -9.79 -4.35
CA SER A 45 15.40 -9.54 -5.25
C SER A 45 16.72 -9.31 -4.53
N GLY A 46 16.69 -9.17 -3.20
CA GLY A 46 17.77 -8.64 -2.37
C GLY A 46 18.03 -7.14 -2.58
N THR A 47 17.67 -6.58 -3.74
CA THR A 47 18.06 -5.22 -4.20
C THR A 47 16.99 -4.15 -3.99
N THR A 48 15.97 -4.40 -3.17
CA THR A 48 14.96 -3.39 -2.82
C THR A 48 15.64 -2.25 -2.07
N MET A 49 15.65 -1.06 -2.66
CA MET A 49 16.40 0.09 -2.16
C MET A 49 15.97 0.53 -0.76
N GLU A 50 14.66 0.52 -0.48
CA GLU A 50 14.10 0.83 0.83
C GLU A 50 14.61 -0.16 1.89
N THR A 51 14.52 -1.47 1.61
CA THR A 51 14.98 -2.53 2.51
C THR A 51 16.50 -2.48 2.73
N ASP A 52 17.29 -2.29 1.67
CA ASP A 52 18.77 -2.21 1.76
C ASP A 52 19.20 -1.00 2.59
N SER A 53 18.59 0.16 2.34
CA SER A 53 18.90 1.40 3.08
C SER A 53 18.63 1.24 4.58
N LEU A 54 17.48 0.67 4.94
CA LEU A 54 17.11 0.38 6.33
C LEU A 54 18.07 -0.65 6.96
N ALA A 55 18.37 -1.74 6.25
CA ALA A 55 19.27 -2.78 6.74
C ALA A 55 20.67 -2.20 7.04
N ARG A 56 21.24 -1.39 6.12
CA ARG A 56 22.52 -0.72 6.33
C ARG A 56 22.49 0.22 7.52
N PHE A 57 21.44 1.04 7.63
CA PHE A 57 21.27 1.98 8.74
C PHE A 57 21.26 1.26 10.10
N PHE A 58 20.40 0.26 10.27
CA PHE A 58 20.32 -0.47 11.54
C PHE A 58 21.55 -1.33 11.82
N TYR A 59 22.17 -1.93 10.79
CA TYR A 59 23.37 -2.74 10.95
C TYR A 59 24.56 -1.92 11.43
N GLU A 60 24.81 -0.75 10.83
CA GLU A 60 25.87 0.15 11.29
C GLU A 60 25.52 0.78 12.64
N LYS A 61 24.25 1.13 12.89
CA LYS A 61 23.85 1.62 14.21
C LYS A 61 24.09 0.57 15.30
N PHE A 62 23.73 -0.69 15.07
CA PHE A 62 23.98 -1.78 16.02
C PHE A 62 25.47 -2.02 16.23
N LYS A 63 26.27 -2.05 15.16
CA LYS A 63 27.73 -2.21 15.25
C LYS A 63 28.42 -1.18 16.15
N THR A 64 27.90 0.06 16.23
CA THR A 64 28.48 1.07 17.13
C THR A 64 28.23 0.77 18.60
N ILE A 65 27.25 -0.08 18.91
CA ILE A 65 26.87 -0.51 20.27
C ILE A 65 27.57 -1.82 20.63
N ASP A 66 27.41 -2.85 19.80
CA ASP A 66 28.02 -4.16 20.00
C ASP A 66 28.44 -4.79 18.65
N PRO A 67 29.71 -4.60 18.24
CA PRO A 67 30.23 -5.19 17.03
C PRO A 67 30.27 -6.73 17.03
N LEU A 68 30.34 -7.37 18.21
CA LEU A 68 30.58 -8.81 18.33
C LEU A 68 29.30 -9.62 18.19
N SER A 69 28.17 -9.10 18.70
CA SER A 69 26.87 -9.78 18.63
C SER A 69 26.01 -9.35 17.44
N CYS A 70 26.41 -8.33 16.66
CA CYS A 70 25.58 -7.77 15.58
C CYS A 70 24.96 -8.83 14.65
N ARG A 71 25.73 -9.86 14.30
CA ARG A 71 25.24 -10.99 13.49
C ARG A 71 23.98 -11.67 14.06
N GLU A 72 23.91 -11.82 15.38
CA GLU A 72 22.84 -12.52 16.10
C GLU A 72 21.49 -11.78 16.01
N HIS A 73 21.53 -10.48 15.73
CA HIS A 73 20.35 -9.61 15.68
C HIS A 73 19.76 -9.45 14.28
N PHE A 74 20.33 -10.10 13.26
CA PHE A 74 19.84 -9.96 11.88
C PHE A 74 19.50 -11.32 11.28
N VAL A 75 18.40 -11.35 10.53
CA VAL A 75 17.90 -12.49 9.76
C VAL A 75 17.50 -11.99 8.37
N ALA A 76 17.79 -12.76 7.32
CA ALA A 76 17.34 -12.44 5.97
C ALA A 76 16.23 -13.40 5.50
N ILE A 77 15.30 -12.85 4.70
CA ILE A 77 14.34 -13.61 3.89
C ILE A 77 14.51 -13.14 2.44
N THR A 78 14.95 -14.02 1.55
CA THR A 78 15.31 -13.66 0.16
C THR A 78 15.24 -14.86 -0.76
N ASP A 79 15.40 -14.65 -2.07
CA ASP A 79 15.48 -15.73 -3.04
C ASP A 79 16.93 -16.23 -3.23
N ARG A 80 17.06 -17.44 -3.78
CA ARG A 80 18.35 -18.02 -4.18
C ARG A 80 19.03 -17.22 -5.28
N GLY A 81 20.36 -17.15 -5.23
CA GLY A 81 21.23 -16.46 -6.18
C GLY A 81 21.27 -14.95 -6.02
N THR A 82 20.69 -14.39 -4.95
CA THR A 82 20.67 -12.94 -4.71
C THR A 82 21.92 -12.49 -3.95
N TRP A 83 22.28 -11.22 -4.05
CA TRP A 83 23.38 -10.67 -3.24
C TRP A 83 23.06 -10.73 -1.74
N LEU A 84 21.77 -10.63 -1.37
CA LEU A 84 21.33 -10.69 0.02
C LEU A 84 21.53 -12.09 0.59
N GLU A 85 21.36 -13.16 -0.19
CA GLU A 85 21.75 -14.53 0.22
C GLU A 85 23.23 -14.56 0.59
N GLU A 86 24.12 -14.18 -0.34
CA GLU A 86 25.57 -14.20 -0.10
C GLU A 86 26.00 -13.31 1.09
N TYR A 87 25.41 -12.12 1.20
CA TYR A 87 25.71 -11.19 2.27
C TYR A 87 25.25 -11.72 3.63
N SER A 88 24.03 -12.23 3.72
CA SER A 88 23.44 -12.70 4.97
C SER A 88 24.10 -13.97 5.49
N GLU A 89 24.58 -14.88 4.63
CA GLU A 89 25.35 -16.05 5.07
C GLU A 89 26.61 -15.68 5.87
N LYS A 90 27.25 -14.56 5.50
CA LYS A 90 28.47 -14.05 6.14
C LYS A 90 28.17 -13.18 7.37
N ASN A 91 27.11 -12.39 7.30
CA ASN A 91 26.88 -11.29 8.25
C ASN A 91 25.70 -11.50 9.20
N TYR A 92 24.74 -12.38 8.89
CA TYR A 92 23.49 -12.56 9.65
C TYR A 92 23.40 -13.94 10.30
N SER A 93 22.54 -14.06 11.30
CA SER A 93 22.35 -15.29 12.08
C SER A 93 21.72 -16.40 11.23
N LYS A 94 20.78 -16.03 10.37
CA LYS A 94 20.01 -16.96 9.54
C LYS A 94 19.55 -16.33 8.24
N THR A 95 19.51 -17.15 7.19
CA THR A 95 18.93 -16.84 5.89
C THR A 95 17.82 -17.84 5.58
N PHE A 96 16.63 -17.34 5.24
CA PHE A 96 15.50 -18.11 4.77
C PHE A 96 15.36 -17.94 3.25
N LEU A 97 15.57 -19.03 2.51
CA LEU A 97 15.53 -19.04 1.06
C LEU A 97 14.11 -19.34 0.57
N ASN A 98 13.45 -18.31 0.05
CA ASN A 98 12.11 -18.39 -0.50
C ASN A 98 12.10 -19.02 -1.92
N PRO A 99 11.04 -19.76 -2.29
CA PRO A 99 10.86 -20.20 -3.67
C PRO A 99 10.76 -19.01 -4.64
N SER A 100 11.63 -18.97 -5.64
CA SER A 100 11.76 -17.81 -6.53
C SER A 100 10.61 -17.63 -7.52
N ASP A 101 9.81 -18.68 -7.72
CA ASP A 101 8.59 -18.68 -8.53
C ASP A 101 7.38 -18.04 -7.84
N ILE A 102 7.48 -17.71 -6.53
CA ILE A 102 6.43 -17.01 -5.79
C ILE A 102 6.63 -15.50 -5.88
N GLY A 103 5.71 -14.78 -6.53
CA GLY A 103 5.72 -13.31 -6.59
C GLY A 103 5.58 -12.64 -5.21
N GLY A 104 6.11 -11.43 -5.04
CA GLY A 104 6.13 -10.76 -3.72
C GLY A 104 4.74 -10.60 -3.09
N ARG A 105 3.75 -10.13 -3.86
CA ARG A 105 2.35 -9.99 -3.39
C ARG A 105 1.62 -11.32 -3.11
N TYR A 106 2.16 -12.45 -3.60
CA TYR A 106 1.68 -13.82 -3.38
C TYR A 106 2.48 -14.57 -2.29
N SER A 107 3.28 -13.85 -1.48
CA SER A 107 4.22 -14.45 -0.52
C SER A 107 3.70 -14.50 0.93
N ALA A 108 2.42 -14.17 1.15
CA ALA A 108 1.83 -14.11 2.50
C ALA A 108 1.89 -15.46 3.22
N LEU A 109 1.77 -16.58 2.49
CA LEU A 109 1.88 -17.94 3.03
C LEU A 109 3.27 -18.56 2.83
N SER A 110 4.24 -17.81 2.31
CA SER A 110 5.63 -18.25 2.17
C SER A 110 6.48 -17.81 3.37
N TYR A 111 7.80 -18.00 3.33
CA TYR A 111 8.68 -17.55 4.41
C TYR A 111 8.54 -16.05 4.75
N PHE A 112 8.20 -15.20 3.78
CA PHE A 112 7.98 -13.77 4.01
C PHE A 112 6.90 -13.51 5.05
N GLY A 113 5.84 -14.30 5.06
CA GLY A 113 4.78 -14.20 6.03
C GLY A 113 4.95 -15.12 7.24
N ILE A 114 5.39 -16.36 7.00
CA ILE A 114 5.41 -17.42 8.00
C ILE A 114 6.55 -17.26 9.02
N VAL A 115 7.71 -16.73 8.62
CA VAL A 115 8.82 -16.49 9.56
C VAL A 115 8.43 -15.44 10.61
N PRO A 116 7.92 -14.24 10.23
CA PRO A 116 7.35 -13.30 11.20
C PRO A 116 6.26 -13.91 12.07
N PHE A 117 5.32 -14.66 11.47
CA PHE A 117 4.21 -15.27 12.20
C PHE A 117 4.68 -16.27 13.30
N ALA A 118 5.71 -17.07 12.98
CA ALA A 118 6.34 -17.97 13.95
C ALA A 118 7.05 -17.21 15.07
N LEU A 119 7.77 -16.14 14.74
CA LEU A 119 8.49 -15.30 15.72
C LEU A 119 7.55 -14.53 16.67
N MET A 120 6.31 -14.27 16.23
CA MET A 120 5.25 -13.74 17.07
C MET A 120 4.62 -14.79 18.01
N GLY A 121 5.01 -16.07 17.89
CA GLY A 121 4.58 -17.15 18.78
C GLY A 121 3.28 -17.83 18.38
N HIS A 122 2.89 -17.76 17.11
CA HIS A 122 1.66 -18.39 16.63
C HIS A 122 1.88 -19.80 16.05
N ASP A 123 0.82 -20.60 16.06
CA ASP A 123 0.85 -21.97 15.54
C ASP A 123 0.83 -21.96 14.00
N VAL A 124 2.02 -22.07 13.42
CA VAL A 124 2.24 -22.13 11.96
C VAL A 124 1.56 -23.34 11.34
N ARG A 125 1.58 -24.51 12.01
CA ARG A 125 1.01 -25.73 11.46
C ARG A 125 -0.50 -25.57 11.34
N MET A 126 -1.15 -25.19 12.44
CA MET A 126 -2.59 -24.96 12.45
C MET A 126 -2.98 -23.89 11.42
N PHE A 127 -2.22 -22.80 11.33
CA PHE A 127 -2.48 -21.75 10.33
C PHE A 127 -2.42 -22.28 8.90
N LEU A 128 -1.36 -23.02 8.53
CA LEU A 128 -1.22 -23.54 7.16
C LEU A 128 -2.23 -24.66 6.85
N GLU A 129 -2.57 -25.52 7.82
CA GLU A 129 -3.56 -26.59 7.65
C GLU A 129 -4.93 -26.05 7.21
N ARG A 130 -5.36 -24.88 7.71
CA ARG A 130 -6.61 -24.23 7.27
C ARG A 130 -6.62 -23.85 5.78
N SER A 131 -5.47 -23.61 5.17
CA SER A 131 -5.39 -23.28 3.74
C SER A 131 -5.47 -24.52 2.84
N LEU A 132 -5.14 -25.72 3.35
CA LEU A 132 -5.15 -26.96 2.56
C LEU A 132 -6.56 -27.39 2.15
N ASP A 133 -7.56 -27.12 2.99
CA ASP A 133 -8.96 -27.40 2.68
C ASP A 133 -9.46 -26.54 1.51
N VAL A 134 -9.06 -25.27 1.50
CA VAL A 134 -9.36 -24.32 0.42
C VAL A 134 -8.61 -24.71 -0.85
N GLU A 135 -7.32 -25.05 -0.75
CA GLU A 135 -6.53 -25.52 -1.87
C GLU A 135 -7.15 -26.75 -2.54
N THR A 136 -7.59 -27.74 -1.75
CA THR A 136 -8.24 -28.95 -2.24
C THR A 136 -9.51 -28.62 -3.03
N SER A 137 -10.31 -27.69 -2.50
CA SER A 137 -11.54 -27.21 -3.17
C SER A 137 -11.22 -26.52 -4.49
N CYS A 138 -10.19 -25.66 -4.53
CA CYS A 138 -9.74 -24.97 -5.73
C CYS A 138 -9.19 -25.92 -6.81
N LYS A 139 -8.58 -27.04 -6.40
CA LYS A 139 -8.03 -28.07 -7.31
C LYS A 139 -9.07 -29.05 -7.87
N SER A 140 -10.32 -28.98 -7.42
CA SER A 140 -11.39 -29.90 -7.84
C SER A 140 -11.74 -29.84 -9.34
N GLY A 141 -11.31 -28.81 -10.07
CA GLY A 141 -11.56 -28.63 -11.51
C GLY A 141 -12.98 -28.14 -11.84
N ASN A 142 -13.86 -28.02 -10.86
CA ASN A 142 -15.18 -27.41 -11.00
C ASN A 142 -15.14 -25.96 -10.49
N VAL A 143 -15.45 -25.02 -11.37
CA VAL A 143 -15.46 -23.57 -11.08
C VAL A 143 -16.38 -23.24 -9.91
N LEU A 144 -17.56 -23.86 -9.83
CA LEU A 144 -18.56 -23.59 -8.80
C LEU A 144 -18.20 -24.16 -7.42
N SER A 145 -17.16 -25.00 -7.33
CA SER A 145 -16.63 -25.52 -6.06
C SER A 145 -15.28 -24.92 -5.71
N SER A 146 -14.82 -23.91 -6.44
CA SER A 146 -13.55 -23.22 -6.22
C SER A 146 -13.83 -21.77 -5.82
N PRO A 147 -13.86 -21.45 -4.50
CA PRO A 147 -14.20 -20.11 -4.03
C PRO A 147 -13.34 -19.01 -4.66
N GLY A 148 -12.05 -19.29 -4.86
CA GLY A 148 -11.14 -18.35 -5.52
C GLY A 148 -11.52 -18.12 -6.99
N VAL A 149 -11.76 -19.19 -7.76
CA VAL A 149 -12.12 -19.05 -9.18
C VAL A 149 -13.48 -18.40 -9.35
N GLU A 150 -14.46 -18.72 -8.50
CA GLU A 150 -15.79 -18.10 -8.52
C GLU A 150 -15.72 -16.59 -8.27
N VAL A 151 -15.08 -16.18 -7.17
CA VAL A 151 -14.90 -14.75 -6.84
C VAL A 151 -14.13 -14.04 -7.94
N GLY A 152 -13.03 -14.64 -8.42
CA GLY A 152 -12.20 -14.05 -9.47
C GLY A 152 -12.92 -13.89 -10.80
N ALA A 153 -13.66 -14.91 -11.24
CA ALA A 153 -14.47 -14.86 -12.46
C ALA A 153 -15.56 -13.80 -12.36
N LEU A 154 -16.25 -13.71 -11.22
CA LEU A 154 -17.26 -12.68 -10.96
C LEU A 154 -16.64 -11.28 -11.05
N LEU A 155 -15.55 -11.02 -10.34
CA LEU A 155 -14.86 -9.73 -10.35
C LEU A 155 -14.36 -9.36 -11.76
N GLY A 156 -13.78 -10.31 -12.49
CA GLY A 156 -13.33 -10.10 -13.86
C GLY A 156 -14.48 -9.76 -14.82
N MET A 157 -15.61 -10.47 -14.71
CA MET A 157 -16.80 -10.22 -15.54
C MET A 157 -17.47 -8.88 -15.21
N LEU A 158 -17.56 -8.54 -13.92
CA LEU A 158 -18.05 -7.24 -13.47
C LEU A 158 -17.18 -6.10 -14.03
N ALA A 159 -15.86 -6.24 -13.96
CA ALA A 159 -14.93 -5.25 -14.51
C ALA A 159 -15.08 -5.09 -16.04
N LEU A 160 -15.26 -6.18 -16.79
CA LEU A 160 -15.57 -6.11 -18.23
C LEU A 160 -16.90 -5.41 -18.54
N SER A 161 -17.85 -5.42 -17.60
CA SER A 161 -19.13 -4.73 -17.70
C SER A 161 -19.10 -3.27 -17.23
N GLY A 162 -17.94 -2.77 -16.77
CA GLY A 162 -17.78 -1.40 -16.26
C GLY A 162 -17.94 -1.25 -14.75
N ILE A 163 -18.01 -2.36 -13.99
CA ILE A 163 -18.00 -2.40 -12.52
C ILE A 163 -16.60 -2.86 -12.08
N ASP A 164 -15.65 -1.95 -12.17
CA ASP A 164 -14.21 -2.21 -11.99
C ASP A 164 -13.65 -1.61 -10.69
N LYS A 165 -14.52 -1.15 -9.77
CA LYS A 165 -14.14 -0.56 -8.47
C LYS A 165 -14.54 -1.50 -7.33
N LEU A 166 -13.56 -2.11 -6.67
CA LEU A 166 -13.77 -3.07 -5.60
C LEU A 166 -13.64 -2.38 -4.23
N THR A 167 -14.76 -2.12 -3.55
CA THR A 167 -14.72 -1.65 -2.15
C THR A 167 -14.58 -2.84 -1.22
N VAL A 168 -13.45 -2.91 -0.50
CA VAL A 168 -13.14 -4.00 0.44
C VAL A 168 -13.49 -3.57 1.86
N GLN A 169 -14.38 -4.33 2.49
CA GLN A 169 -14.75 -4.19 3.89
C GLN A 169 -14.35 -5.44 4.66
N THR A 170 -13.87 -5.23 5.86
CA THR A 170 -13.44 -6.31 6.76
C THR A 170 -14.05 -6.12 8.14
N SER A 171 -14.19 -7.19 8.93
CA SER A 171 -14.51 -7.03 10.35
C SER A 171 -13.33 -6.41 11.11
N SER A 172 -13.62 -5.79 12.25
CA SER A 172 -12.64 -5.00 13.02
C SER A 172 -11.39 -5.80 13.43
N SER A 173 -11.52 -7.09 13.75
CA SER A 173 -10.37 -7.94 14.15
C SER A 173 -9.38 -8.20 13.00
N ILE A 174 -9.85 -8.18 11.75
CA ILE A 174 -9.06 -8.48 10.56
C ILE A 174 -8.92 -7.27 9.63
N GLN A 175 -9.05 -6.04 10.16
CA GLN A 175 -9.04 -4.81 9.37
C GLN A 175 -7.87 -4.73 8.39
N SER A 176 -6.67 -5.13 8.85
CA SER A 176 -5.43 -5.08 8.08
C SER A 176 -5.41 -5.94 6.81
N LEU A 177 -6.30 -6.94 6.69
CA LEU A 177 -6.44 -7.78 5.50
C LEU A 177 -6.78 -6.95 4.25
N GLY A 178 -7.58 -5.89 4.41
CA GLY A 178 -7.96 -5.03 3.29
C GLY A 178 -6.73 -4.47 2.56
N ASN A 179 -5.74 -3.97 3.31
CA ASN A 179 -4.50 -3.41 2.76
C ASN A 179 -3.66 -4.44 1.99
N TRP A 180 -3.77 -5.74 2.30
CA TRP A 180 -3.10 -6.80 1.56
C TRP A 180 -3.87 -7.14 0.27
N ILE A 181 -5.20 -7.23 0.33
CA ILE A 181 -6.05 -7.42 -0.86
C ILE A 181 -5.86 -6.26 -1.84
N GLU A 182 -5.72 -5.04 -1.33
CA GLU A 182 -5.42 -3.85 -2.12
C GLU A 182 -4.17 -4.07 -2.98
N GLN A 183 -3.05 -4.43 -2.36
CA GLN A 183 -1.81 -4.67 -3.06
C GLN A 183 -1.96 -5.79 -4.09
N LEU A 184 -2.57 -6.91 -3.67
CA LEU A 184 -2.72 -8.08 -4.52
C LEU A 184 -3.50 -7.75 -5.80
N ILE A 185 -4.67 -7.12 -5.68
CA ILE A 185 -5.54 -6.79 -6.80
C ILE A 185 -4.96 -5.66 -7.67
N ALA A 186 -4.51 -4.56 -7.05
CA ALA A 186 -4.05 -3.39 -7.78
C ALA A 186 -2.80 -3.69 -8.61
N GLU A 187 -1.82 -4.39 -8.04
CA GLU A 187 -0.60 -4.73 -8.77
C GLU A 187 -0.82 -5.81 -9.84
N SER A 188 -1.67 -6.80 -9.54
CA SER A 188 -1.89 -7.92 -10.48
C SER A 188 -2.77 -7.51 -11.66
N THR A 189 -3.70 -6.57 -11.48
CA THR A 189 -4.68 -6.22 -12.54
C THR A 189 -4.44 -4.85 -13.16
N GLY A 190 -3.83 -3.90 -12.45
CA GLY A 190 -3.66 -2.51 -12.88
C GLY A 190 -2.57 -2.30 -13.93
N LYS A 191 -2.80 -2.78 -15.16
CA LYS A 191 -1.86 -2.66 -16.28
C LYS A 191 -2.57 -2.61 -17.63
N GLN A 192 -1.86 -2.10 -18.65
CA GLN A 192 -2.36 -2.00 -20.02
C GLN A 192 -3.68 -1.21 -20.16
N GLY A 193 -3.89 -0.19 -19.31
CA GLY A 193 -5.11 0.62 -19.31
C GLY A 193 -6.33 -0.07 -18.71
N LYS A 194 -6.15 -1.25 -18.11
CA LYS A 194 -7.20 -2.06 -17.48
C LYS A 194 -6.88 -2.29 -16.00
N GLY A 195 -7.84 -2.85 -15.29
CA GLY A 195 -7.66 -3.40 -13.95
C GLY A 195 -8.87 -3.21 -13.08
N ILE A 196 -8.79 -3.75 -11.87
CA ILE A 196 -9.77 -3.52 -10.81
C ILE A 196 -9.13 -2.57 -9.81
N LEU A 197 -9.79 -1.46 -9.47
CA LEU A 197 -9.32 -0.54 -8.44
C LEU A 197 -9.83 -1.01 -7.07
N PRO A 198 -8.97 -1.52 -6.17
CA PRO A 198 -9.38 -1.77 -4.80
C PRO A 198 -9.47 -0.45 -4.04
N VAL A 199 -10.56 -0.28 -3.27
CA VAL A 199 -10.75 0.82 -2.34
C VAL A 199 -10.93 0.22 -0.95
N VAL A 200 -9.98 0.55 -0.07
CA VAL A 200 -9.88 0.00 1.28
C VAL A 200 -10.00 1.11 2.31
N ASN A 201 -10.32 0.73 3.55
CA ASN A 201 -10.50 1.63 4.71
C ASN A 201 -11.59 2.72 4.53
N GLU A 202 -12.29 2.72 3.41
CA GLU A 202 -13.41 3.62 3.15
C GLU A 202 -14.57 3.31 4.11
N GLN A 203 -15.02 4.31 4.85
CA GLN A 203 -16.18 4.14 5.75
C GLN A 203 -17.44 3.94 4.93
N LEU A 204 -18.20 2.87 5.18
CA LEU A 204 -19.49 2.66 4.53
C LEU A 204 -20.48 3.80 4.84
N THR A 205 -21.20 4.22 3.81
CA THR A 205 -22.23 5.27 3.88
C THR A 205 -23.48 4.84 3.11
N THR A 206 -24.44 5.73 2.96
CA THR A 206 -25.69 5.47 2.25
C THR A 206 -25.47 5.40 0.72
N PRO A 207 -26.30 4.63 -0.01
CA PRO A 207 -26.09 4.35 -1.44
C PRO A 207 -25.94 5.58 -2.34
N GLU A 208 -26.58 6.71 -2.03
CA GLU A 208 -26.56 7.94 -2.84
C GLU A 208 -25.19 8.60 -2.98
N PHE A 209 -24.21 8.20 -2.16
CA PHE A 209 -22.83 8.68 -2.21
C PHE A 209 -21.89 7.79 -3.03
N TYR A 210 -22.39 6.68 -3.57
CA TYR A 210 -21.60 5.76 -4.38
C TYR A 210 -21.92 5.91 -5.88
N SER A 211 -20.88 5.78 -6.69
CA SER A 211 -21.00 5.59 -8.14
C SER A 211 -21.50 4.16 -8.45
N ALA A 212 -22.07 3.94 -9.63
CA ALA A 212 -22.62 2.63 -10.03
C ALA A 212 -21.56 1.60 -10.49
N ASP A 213 -20.31 2.01 -10.64
CA ASP A 213 -19.17 1.19 -11.08
C ASP A 213 -18.55 0.36 -9.94
N ARG A 214 -19.28 0.18 -8.82
CA ARG A 214 -18.76 -0.45 -7.60
C ARG A 214 -19.30 -1.85 -7.35
N VAL A 215 -18.40 -2.73 -6.92
CA VAL A 215 -18.69 -4.01 -6.27
C VAL A 215 -18.15 -3.94 -4.84
N PHE A 216 -18.90 -4.45 -3.89
CA PHE A 216 -18.49 -4.51 -2.49
C PHE A 216 -18.15 -5.94 -2.10
N VAL A 217 -17.07 -6.10 -1.34
CA VAL A 217 -16.76 -7.36 -0.67
C VAL A 217 -16.69 -7.14 0.83
N TYR A 218 -17.30 -8.05 1.58
CA TYR A 218 -17.19 -8.11 3.03
C TYR A 218 -16.55 -9.42 3.45
N ILE A 219 -15.48 -9.33 4.23
CA ILE A 219 -14.80 -10.47 4.85
C ILE A 219 -14.88 -10.30 6.36
N GLY A 220 -15.59 -11.19 7.05
CA GLY A 220 -15.82 -11.06 8.49
C GLY A 220 -15.47 -12.31 9.27
N VAL A 221 -15.03 -12.13 10.52
CA VAL A 221 -14.99 -13.22 11.51
C VAL A 221 -16.37 -13.34 12.15
N ARG A 222 -16.95 -14.54 12.22
CA ARG A 222 -18.32 -14.74 12.74
C ARG A 222 -18.54 -14.23 14.16
N SER A 223 -17.50 -14.21 14.98
CA SER A 223 -17.55 -13.70 16.35
C SER A 223 -17.61 -12.17 16.44
N ASP A 224 -17.29 -11.45 15.36
CA ASP A 224 -17.29 -9.99 15.34
C ASP A 224 -18.70 -9.46 15.09
N ALA A 225 -19.27 -8.74 16.06
CA ALA A 225 -20.56 -8.07 15.88
C ALA A 225 -20.38 -6.76 15.10
N GLU A 226 -20.87 -6.71 13.86
CA GLU A 226 -20.67 -5.58 12.93
C GLU A 226 -22.02 -5.04 12.40
N VAL A 227 -23.01 -4.90 13.28
CA VAL A 227 -24.42 -4.57 12.94
C VAL A 227 -24.55 -3.37 11.99
N GLU A 228 -23.91 -2.24 12.30
CA GLU A 228 -24.00 -1.04 11.46
C GLU A 228 -23.46 -1.28 10.03
N LYS A 229 -22.40 -2.08 9.92
CA LYS A 229 -21.78 -2.41 8.62
C LYS A 229 -22.68 -3.33 7.81
N GLU A 230 -23.28 -4.33 8.46
CA GLU A 230 -24.23 -5.25 7.83
C GLU A 230 -25.48 -4.51 7.32
N GLU A 231 -26.04 -3.61 8.11
CA GLU A 231 -27.18 -2.77 7.71
C GLU A 231 -26.85 -1.91 6.48
N LYS A 232 -25.66 -1.30 6.46
CA LYS A 232 -25.21 -0.50 5.30
C LYS A 232 -24.98 -1.36 4.05
N LEU A 233 -24.37 -2.54 4.19
CA LEU A 233 -24.21 -3.48 3.08
C LEU A 233 -25.56 -3.97 2.54
N GLN A 234 -26.53 -4.22 3.42
CA GLN A 234 -27.89 -4.59 3.02
C GLN A 234 -28.59 -3.44 2.28
N ALA A 235 -28.41 -2.19 2.72
CA ALA A 235 -28.95 -1.02 2.02
C ALA A 235 -28.36 -0.88 0.61
N LEU A 236 -27.05 -1.16 0.43
CA LEU A 236 -26.40 -1.20 -0.88
C LEU A 236 -26.95 -2.33 -1.75
N GLU A 237 -27.10 -3.53 -1.20
CA GLU A 237 -27.67 -4.70 -1.88
C GLU A 237 -29.09 -4.41 -2.41
N LEU A 238 -29.94 -3.77 -1.59
CA LEU A 238 -31.28 -3.35 -1.97
C LEU A 238 -31.31 -2.29 -3.10
N GLN A 239 -30.23 -1.53 -3.27
CA GLN A 239 -30.06 -0.60 -4.39
C GLN A 239 -29.41 -1.25 -5.63
N GLY A 240 -29.16 -2.56 -5.59
CA GLY A 240 -28.66 -3.33 -6.73
C GLY A 240 -27.13 -3.36 -6.86
N TYR A 241 -26.39 -2.91 -5.85
CA TYR A 241 -24.93 -3.08 -5.84
C TYR A 241 -24.55 -4.55 -5.70
N PRO A 242 -23.60 -5.08 -6.49
CA PRO A 242 -23.06 -6.41 -6.28
C PRO A 242 -22.33 -6.50 -4.94
N ILE A 243 -22.72 -7.46 -4.09
CA ILE A 243 -22.10 -7.71 -2.79
C ILE A 243 -21.58 -9.14 -2.74
N ILE A 244 -20.31 -9.31 -2.37
CA ILE A 244 -19.68 -10.60 -2.09
C ILE A 244 -19.46 -10.69 -0.58
N LYS A 245 -19.94 -11.75 0.09
CA LYS A 245 -19.76 -11.94 1.54
C LYS A 245 -18.98 -13.22 1.82
N MET A 246 -17.93 -13.12 2.61
CA MET A 246 -17.10 -14.23 3.08
C MET A 246 -17.03 -14.18 4.60
N LEU A 247 -17.41 -15.27 5.26
CA LEU A 247 -17.36 -15.37 6.72
C LEU A 247 -16.42 -16.50 7.10
N ILE A 248 -15.47 -16.21 7.98
CA ILE A 248 -14.55 -17.18 8.59
C ILE A 248 -14.92 -17.41 10.05
N ASP A 249 -14.63 -18.60 10.56
CA ASP A 249 -15.02 -18.98 11.92
C ASP A 249 -14.10 -18.35 12.95
N ASP A 250 -12.79 -18.34 12.66
CA ASP A 250 -11.78 -17.68 13.49
C ASP A 250 -10.61 -17.11 12.67
N ILE A 251 -9.73 -16.36 13.33
CA ILE A 251 -8.62 -15.65 12.66
C ILE A 251 -7.58 -16.58 12.02
N TYR A 252 -7.47 -17.86 12.41
CA TYR A 252 -6.57 -18.82 11.76
C TYR A 252 -7.04 -19.25 10.38
N ASP A 253 -8.34 -19.12 10.08
CA ASP A 253 -8.88 -19.36 8.73
C ASP A 253 -8.41 -18.31 7.72
N LEU A 254 -7.75 -17.23 8.16
CA LEU A 254 -7.17 -16.21 7.26
C LEU A 254 -6.18 -16.79 6.25
N SER A 255 -5.53 -17.92 6.53
CA SER A 255 -4.68 -18.59 5.53
C SER A 255 -5.49 -19.08 4.33
N GLY A 256 -6.69 -19.61 4.56
CA GLY A 256 -7.64 -19.96 3.52
C GLY A 256 -8.13 -18.74 2.74
N VAL A 257 -8.30 -17.61 3.42
CA VAL A 257 -8.65 -16.32 2.77
C VAL A 257 -7.51 -15.83 1.88
N PHE A 258 -6.26 -15.85 2.35
CA PHE A 258 -5.09 -15.50 1.54
C PHE A 258 -5.06 -16.34 0.26
N TYR A 259 -5.15 -17.66 0.39
CA TYR A 259 -5.17 -18.57 -0.75
C TYR A 259 -6.34 -18.29 -1.72
N THR A 260 -7.55 -18.06 -1.18
CA THR A 260 -8.75 -17.74 -1.98
C THR A 260 -8.52 -16.50 -2.83
N TRP A 261 -7.97 -15.44 -2.25
CA TRP A 261 -7.74 -14.17 -2.95
C TRP A 261 -6.58 -14.23 -3.95
N GLU A 262 -5.54 -15.02 -3.68
CA GLU A 262 -4.46 -15.29 -4.64
C GLU A 262 -5.03 -15.96 -5.91
N VAL A 263 -5.88 -16.97 -5.75
CA VAL A 263 -6.57 -17.61 -6.87
C VAL A 263 -7.57 -16.67 -7.54
N ALA A 264 -8.36 -15.92 -6.76
CA ALA A 264 -9.35 -14.98 -7.30
C ALA A 264 -8.72 -13.87 -8.14
N THR A 265 -7.60 -13.32 -7.67
CA THR A 265 -6.86 -12.29 -8.40
C THR A 265 -6.34 -12.83 -9.73
N SER A 266 -5.79 -14.04 -9.71
CA SER A 266 -5.28 -14.70 -10.93
C SER A 266 -6.41 -14.98 -11.93
N ALA A 267 -7.57 -15.48 -11.46
CA ALA A 267 -8.73 -15.73 -12.29
C ALA A 267 -9.33 -14.44 -12.86
N ALA A 268 -9.43 -13.38 -12.06
CA ALA A 268 -9.90 -12.07 -12.53
C ALA A 268 -8.98 -11.49 -13.61
N ALA A 269 -7.65 -11.55 -13.41
CA ALA A 269 -6.68 -11.10 -14.40
C ALA A 269 -6.76 -11.92 -15.71
N ALA A 270 -6.96 -13.24 -15.62
CA ALA A 270 -7.16 -14.09 -16.78
C ALA A 270 -8.41 -13.69 -17.58
N VAL A 271 -9.52 -13.39 -16.92
CA VAL A 271 -10.75 -12.87 -17.58
C VAL A 271 -10.49 -11.52 -18.27
N LEU A 272 -9.70 -10.65 -17.64
CA LEU A 272 -9.33 -9.34 -18.21
C LEU A 272 -8.29 -9.42 -19.34
N GLY A 273 -7.67 -10.60 -19.55
CA GLY A 273 -6.60 -10.82 -20.50
C GLY A 273 -5.28 -10.13 -20.09
N ILE A 274 -4.95 -10.23 -18.80
CA ILE A 274 -3.79 -9.58 -18.17
C ILE A 274 -2.93 -10.66 -17.49
N ASP A 275 -1.61 -10.54 -17.57
CA ASP A 275 -0.71 -11.38 -16.77
C ASP A 275 -0.75 -10.93 -15.29
N PRO A 276 -1.22 -11.73 -14.32
CA PRO A 276 -1.29 -11.32 -12.93
C PRO A 276 0.07 -11.27 -12.20
N PHE A 277 1.15 -11.77 -12.81
CA PHE A 277 2.42 -12.03 -12.12
C PHE A 277 3.55 -11.03 -12.45
N ASP A 278 3.40 -10.20 -13.49
CA ASP A 278 4.33 -9.11 -13.80
C ASP A 278 3.98 -7.77 -13.09
N GLU A 279 4.91 -6.80 -13.11
CA GLU A 279 4.78 -5.50 -12.42
C GLU A 279 5.57 -4.35 -13.11
N PRO A 280 5.28 -4.04 -14.39
CA PRO A 280 6.12 -3.13 -15.17
C PRO A 280 6.23 -1.70 -14.60
N ASN A 281 5.17 -1.17 -13.98
CA ASN A 281 5.16 0.21 -13.49
C ASN A 281 5.78 0.38 -12.10
N VAL A 282 5.92 -0.71 -11.34
CA VAL A 282 6.74 -0.72 -10.12
C VAL A 282 8.22 -0.54 -10.49
N GLN A 283 8.68 -1.20 -11.57
CA GLN A 283 10.04 -1.04 -12.07
C GLN A 283 10.29 0.36 -12.62
N GLU A 284 9.33 0.93 -13.37
CA GLU A 284 9.37 2.33 -13.81
C GLU A 284 9.57 3.32 -12.64
N SER A 285 8.85 3.12 -11.53
CA SER A 285 9.04 3.95 -10.32
C SER A 285 10.45 3.82 -9.75
N LYS A 286 11.00 2.60 -9.65
CA LYS A 286 12.37 2.37 -9.15
C LYS A 286 13.41 3.06 -10.03
N GLU A 287 13.25 2.97 -11.36
CA GLU A 287 14.16 3.61 -12.32
C GLU A 287 14.11 5.14 -12.24
N ASN A 288 12.91 5.73 -12.12
CA ASN A 288 12.74 7.17 -11.96
C ASN A 288 13.42 7.68 -10.69
N THR A 289 13.25 6.99 -9.56
CA THR A 289 13.93 7.37 -8.32
C THR A 289 15.44 7.28 -8.45
N ARG A 290 15.99 6.20 -9.02
CA ARG A 290 17.44 6.06 -9.25
C ARG A 290 17.99 7.16 -10.14
N LYS A 291 17.26 7.55 -11.18
CA LYS A 291 17.66 8.65 -12.08
C LYS A 291 17.77 9.97 -11.33
N ILE A 292 16.78 10.29 -10.50
CA ILE A 292 16.75 11.52 -9.69
C ILE A 292 17.90 11.53 -8.67
N LEU A 293 18.15 10.42 -7.99
CA LEU A 293 19.25 10.30 -7.04
C LEU A 293 20.61 10.48 -7.72
N ARG A 294 20.81 9.84 -8.87
CA ARG A 294 22.05 10.01 -9.65
C ARG A 294 22.26 11.45 -10.11
N GLU A 295 21.21 12.14 -10.51
CA GLU A 295 21.28 13.57 -10.85
C GLU A 295 21.64 14.41 -9.62
N PHE A 296 21.03 14.11 -8.47
CA PHE A 296 21.32 14.78 -7.21
C PHE A 296 22.78 14.57 -6.78
N GLU A 297 23.34 13.38 -6.91
CA GLU A 297 24.75 13.11 -6.60
C GLU A 297 25.72 13.93 -7.47
N LEU A 298 25.36 14.18 -8.72
CA LEU A 298 26.19 14.94 -9.66
C LEU A 298 26.04 16.46 -9.48
N THR A 299 24.85 16.94 -9.14
CA THR A 299 24.49 18.37 -9.22
C THR A 299 24.14 19.01 -7.88
N HIS A 300 23.91 18.19 -6.85
CA HIS A 300 23.33 18.57 -5.56
C HIS A 300 21.95 19.22 -5.69
N GLN A 301 21.24 18.96 -6.79
CA GLN A 301 19.89 19.45 -7.06
C GLN A 301 19.00 18.30 -7.53
N MET A 302 17.74 18.29 -7.10
CA MET A 302 16.73 17.38 -7.63
C MET A 302 15.83 18.14 -8.60
N SER A 303 15.78 17.69 -9.85
CA SER A 303 14.87 18.23 -10.85
C SER A 303 13.42 17.98 -10.44
N PHE A 304 12.72 19.07 -10.11
CA PHE A 304 11.29 19.11 -9.80
C PHE A 304 10.69 20.37 -10.41
N ASP A 305 9.37 20.38 -10.64
CA ASP A 305 8.67 21.53 -11.22
C ASP A 305 9.05 22.84 -10.52
N ASN A 306 9.52 23.80 -11.32
CA ASN A 306 10.09 25.04 -10.81
C ASN A 306 9.05 26.17 -10.72
N THR A 307 7.87 25.98 -11.33
CA THR A 307 6.81 26.98 -11.40
C THR A 307 5.58 26.46 -10.65
N PRO A 308 5.27 26.99 -9.45
CA PRO A 308 4.07 26.60 -8.74
C PRO A 308 2.83 27.11 -9.47
N LEU A 309 1.74 26.32 -9.44
CA LEU A 309 0.42 26.75 -9.90
C LEU A 309 -0.16 27.82 -8.98
N PHE A 310 0.11 27.69 -7.69
CA PHE A 310 -0.30 28.63 -6.67
C PHE A 310 0.68 28.60 -5.49
N LYS A 311 0.90 29.76 -4.87
CA LYS A 311 1.78 29.89 -3.72
C LYS A 311 1.26 30.95 -2.77
N ASN A 312 0.75 30.53 -1.62
CA ASN A 312 0.39 31.40 -0.50
C ASN A 312 0.70 30.68 0.83
N LYS A 313 -0.29 30.09 1.52
CA LYS A 313 -0.09 29.21 2.69
C LYS A 313 0.67 27.95 2.28
N PHE A 314 0.24 27.32 1.18
CA PHE A 314 0.90 26.15 0.59
C PHE A 314 1.57 26.51 -0.74
N THR A 315 2.60 25.76 -1.10
CA THR A 315 3.12 25.77 -2.48
C THR A 315 2.57 24.56 -3.21
N ILE A 316 1.79 24.80 -4.27
CA ILE A 316 1.10 23.75 -5.02
C ILE A 316 1.67 23.68 -6.43
N PHE A 317 2.12 22.50 -6.83
CA PHE A 317 2.57 22.18 -8.18
C PHE A 317 1.56 21.25 -8.85
N GLY A 318 1.54 21.18 -10.18
CA GLY A 318 0.65 20.27 -10.88
C GLY A 318 0.52 20.53 -12.37
N ASN A 319 -0.33 19.73 -13.01
CA ASN A 319 -0.66 19.80 -14.44
C ASN A 319 -2.18 19.80 -14.67
N ILE A 320 -2.90 20.65 -13.94
CA ILE A 320 -4.35 20.84 -14.12
C ILE A 320 -4.66 21.98 -15.09
N LYS A 321 -5.89 21.99 -15.64
CA LYS A 321 -6.37 23.10 -16.47
C LYS A 321 -6.33 24.40 -15.66
N THR A 322 -5.64 25.41 -16.19
CA THR A 322 -5.35 26.64 -15.48
C THR A 322 -6.47 27.68 -15.63
N GLN A 323 -6.84 28.29 -14.51
CA GLN A 323 -7.62 29.53 -14.40
C GLN A 323 -6.95 30.39 -13.32
N PRO A 324 -7.24 31.70 -13.22
CA PRO A 324 -6.80 32.48 -12.06
C PRO A 324 -7.39 31.84 -10.79
N PHE A 325 -6.52 31.42 -9.86
CA PHE A 325 -6.93 30.86 -8.58
C PHE A 325 -6.96 31.96 -7.52
N GLY A 326 -8.02 32.02 -6.70
CA GLY A 326 -8.13 32.97 -5.59
C GLY A 326 -7.39 32.49 -4.34
N ASP A 327 -7.46 31.19 -4.05
CA ASP A 327 -6.78 30.54 -2.93
C ASP A 327 -6.37 29.09 -3.26
N GLU A 328 -5.79 28.38 -2.28
CA GLU A 328 -5.38 26.98 -2.43
C GLU A 328 -6.56 26.02 -2.68
N ILE A 329 -7.72 26.38 -2.17
CA ILE A 329 -8.94 25.59 -2.26
C ILE A 329 -9.48 25.62 -3.69
N ASP A 330 -9.43 26.78 -4.35
CA ASP A 330 -9.77 26.92 -5.78
C ASP A 330 -8.92 25.99 -6.66
N VAL A 331 -7.63 25.84 -6.33
CA VAL A 331 -6.71 24.94 -7.06
C VAL A 331 -7.15 23.49 -6.91
N ILE A 332 -7.42 23.04 -5.69
CA ILE A 332 -7.88 21.67 -5.39
C ILE A 332 -9.24 21.41 -6.03
N HIS A 333 -10.16 22.37 -5.96
CA HIS A 333 -11.47 22.26 -6.58
C HIS A 333 -11.37 22.18 -8.12
N SER A 334 -10.42 22.88 -8.75
CA SER A 334 -10.14 22.76 -10.19
C SER A 334 -9.63 21.37 -10.59
N LEU A 335 -8.90 20.67 -9.71
CA LEU A 335 -8.61 19.24 -9.91
C LEU A 335 -9.91 18.42 -9.87
N PHE A 336 -10.76 18.63 -8.87
CA PHE A 336 -12.01 17.87 -8.70
C PHE A 336 -12.99 18.06 -9.87
N GLN A 337 -13.02 19.25 -10.47
CA GLN A 337 -13.83 19.56 -11.65
C GLN A 337 -13.41 18.76 -12.90
N GLN A 338 -12.23 18.15 -12.91
CA GLN A 338 -11.76 17.30 -14.00
C GLN A 338 -12.18 15.83 -13.85
N LYS A 339 -13.02 15.49 -12.87
CA LYS A 339 -13.55 14.14 -12.71
C LYS A 339 -14.26 13.67 -13.98
N THR A 340 -14.06 12.42 -14.34
CA THR A 340 -14.75 11.74 -15.43
C THR A 340 -15.71 10.68 -14.89
N ALA A 341 -16.67 10.26 -15.71
CA ALA A 341 -17.51 9.11 -15.37
C ALA A 341 -16.64 7.83 -15.36
N GLY A 342 -16.77 7.01 -14.31
CA GLY A 342 -15.91 5.82 -14.11
C GLY A 342 -14.49 6.14 -13.60
N GLY A 343 -14.19 7.42 -13.36
CA GLY A 343 -12.92 7.87 -12.79
C GLY A 343 -12.83 7.70 -11.28
N TYR A 344 -11.66 8.00 -10.72
CA TYR A 344 -11.39 7.92 -9.29
C TYR A 344 -10.43 9.03 -8.85
N LEU A 345 -10.30 9.23 -7.54
CA LEU A 345 -9.30 10.10 -6.95
C LEU A 345 -8.35 9.31 -6.05
N ALA A 346 -7.05 9.56 -6.13
CA ALA A 346 -6.04 8.98 -5.25
C ALA A 346 -5.40 10.05 -4.38
N ILE A 347 -5.49 9.87 -3.06
CA ILE A 347 -4.78 10.64 -2.05
C ILE A 347 -3.44 9.93 -1.77
N MET A 348 -2.34 10.62 -2.05
CA MET A 348 -0.98 10.10 -1.97
C MET A 348 -0.20 10.86 -0.90
N ALA A 349 -0.03 10.26 0.28
CA ALA A 349 0.56 10.92 1.43
C ALA A 349 2.02 10.51 1.65
N TYR A 350 2.97 11.27 1.11
CA TYR A 350 4.38 11.16 1.51
C TYR A 350 4.55 11.85 2.86
N LEU A 351 4.27 11.09 3.92
CA LEU A 351 4.23 11.50 5.33
C LEU A 351 4.57 10.30 6.23
N PRO A 352 5.06 10.51 7.47
CA PRO A 352 5.22 9.44 8.43
C PRO A 352 3.88 8.78 8.75
N ARG A 353 3.85 7.44 8.82
CA ARG A 353 2.63 6.69 9.12
C ARG A 353 2.26 6.81 10.60
N ARG A 354 1.41 7.79 10.93
CA ARG A 354 0.85 8.01 12.28
C ARG A 354 -0.66 7.82 12.28
N ARG A 355 -1.20 7.25 13.36
CA ARG A 355 -2.65 7.04 13.54
C ARG A 355 -3.45 8.35 13.49
N SER A 356 -2.88 9.44 13.99
CA SER A 356 -3.48 10.79 13.93
C SER A 356 -3.68 11.23 12.47
N LEU A 357 -2.63 11.15 11.66
CA LEU A 357 -2.66 11.50 10.24
C LEU A 357 -3.59 10.58 9.44
N GLU A 358 -3.51 9.28 9.66
CA GLU A 358 -4.40 8.31 9.01
C GLU A 358 -5.87 8.66 9.24
N LYS A 359 -6.24 8.98 10.49
CA LYS A 359 -7.61 9.40 10.82
C LYS A 359 -8.05 10.65 10.06
N GLU A 360 -7.18 11.65 9.92
CA GLU A 360 -7.53 12.86 9.16
C GLU A 360 -7.69 12.56 7.67
N PHE A 361 -6.80 11.76 7.07
CA PHE A 361 -6.92 11.38 5.66
C PHE A 361 -8.14 10.50 5.36
N LEU A 362 -8.58 9.64 6.28
CA LEU A 362 -9.83 8.89 6.12
C LEU A 362 -11.07 9.79 6.16
N LYS A 363 -11.04 10.91 6.92
CA LYS A 363 -12.09 11.94 6.84
C LYS A 363 -12.06 12.64 5.48
N LEU A 364 -10.87 13.00 4.99
CA LEU A 364 -10.73 13.61 3.67
C LEU A 364 -11.23 12.67 2.56
N GLN A 365 -10.87 11.39 2.61
CA GLN A 365 -11.35 10.35 1.69
C GLN A 365 -12.88 10.32 1.67
N SER A 366 -13.52 10.26 2.85
CA SER A 366 -14.97 10.22 2.98
C SER A 366 -15.65 11.48 2.44
N ALA A 367 -15.12 12.66 2.79
CA ALA A 367 -15.67 13.94 2.33
C ALA A 367 -15.57 14.11 0.81
N ILE A 368 -14.44 13.76 0.21
CA ILE A 368 -14.27 13.82 -1.25
C ILE A 368 -15.21 12.82 -1.94
N ARG A 369 -15.33 11.59 -1.43
CA ARG A 369 -16.29 10.60 -1.96
C ARG A 369 -17.71 11.14 -1.92
N ASP A 370 -18.16 11.65 -0.78
CA ASP A 370 -19.54 12.12 -0.62
C ASP A 370 -19.85 13.31 -1.54
N LYS A 371 -18.85 14.18 -1.75
CA LYS A 371 -18.96 15.36 -2.62
C LYS A 371 -18.97 15.00 -4.10
N LEU A 372 -17.99 14.19 -4.53
CA LEU A 372 -17.73 13.94 -5.95
C LEU A 372 -18.45 12.70 -6.50
N ARG A 373 -18.87 11.81 -5.60
CA ARG A 373 -19.50 10.50 -5.87
C ARG A 373 -18.64 9.65 -6.81
N ILE A 374 -17.35 9.61 -6.52
CA ILE A 374 -16.37 8.75 -7.19
C ILE A 374 -15.58 7.98 -6.13
N PRO A 375 -15.00 6.83 -6.47
CA PRO A 375 -14.05 6.13 -5.61
C PRO A 375 -12.89 7.03 -5.19
N VAL A 376 -12.52 6.98 -3.91
CA VAL A 376 -11.34 7.68 -3.39
C VAL A 376 -10.40 6.69 -2.71
N THR A 377 -9.18 6.56 -3.20
CA THR A 377 -8.13 5.76 -2.53
C THR A 377 -7.23 6.65 -1.68
N PHE A 378 -6.60 6.05 -0.68
CA PHE A 378 -5.65 6.72 0.20
C PHE A 378 -4.50 5.78 0.54
N GLY A 379 -3.26 6.25 0.41
CA GLY A 379 -2.09 5.49 0.81
C GLY A 379 -0.92 6.37 1.27
N PHE A 380 -0.16 5.86 2.24
CA PHE A 380 1.11 6.45 2.64
C PHE A 380 2.23 6.05 1.68
N GLY A 381 2.99 7.04 1.21
CA GLY A 381 4.18 6.87 0.38
C GLY A 381 5.43 6.68 1.25
N PRO A 382 6.46 5.97 0.76
CA PRO A 382 6.53 5.32 -0.56
C PRO A 382 5.83 3.94 -0.62
N ARG A 383 5.24 3.44 0.48
CA ARG A 383 4.67 2.08 0.55
C ARG A 383 3.71 1.77 -0.60
N TYR A 384 2.75 2.67 -0.90
CA TYR A 384 1.77 2.41 -1.95
C TYR A 384 2.36 2.28 -3.36
N LEU A 385 3.63 2.67 -3.58
CA LEU A 385 4.31 2.45 -4.86
C LEU A 385 4.38 0.95 -5.21
N HIS A 386 4.47 0.11 -4.17
CA HIS A 386 4.35 -1.36 -4.23
C HIS A 386 2.94 -1.78 -3.79
N SER A 387 1.92 -1.12 -4.32
CA SER A 387 0.49 -1.46 -4.18
C SER A 387 -0.27 -0.74 -5.31
N THR A 388 -1.15 0.21 -4.97
CA THR A 388 -1.96 1.00 -5.90
C THR A 388 -1.15 1.84 -6.88
N GLY A 389 0.14 2.09 -6.62
CA GLY A 389 1.05 2.78 -7.54
C GLY A 389 1.16 2.13 -8.92
N GLN A 390 1.07 0.80 -9.00
CA GLN A 390 0.98 0.06 -10.27
C GLN A 390 -0.29 0.43 -11.03
N PHE A 391 -1.45 0.41 -10.37
CA PHE A 391 -2.74 0.82 -10.96
C PHE A 391 -2.76 2.31 -11.34
N HIS A 392 -2.23 3.19 -10.50
CA HIS A 392 -2.18 4.63 -10.75
C HIS A 392 -1.51 4.95 -12.09
N LYS A 393 -0.44 4.23 -12.41
CA LYS A 393 0.38 4.40 -13.60
C LYS A 393 -0.08 3.56 -14.80
N GLY A 394 -0.42 2.30 -14.57
CA GLY A 394 -0.70 1.30 -15.60
C GLY A 394 -2.18 0.95 -15.80
N GLY A 395 -3.03 1.26 -14.82
CA GLY A 395 -4.48 1.05 -14.88
C GLY A 395 -5.21 2.08 -15.73
N GLY A 396 -6.52 2.20 -15.53
CA GLY A 396 -7.38 3.13 -16.29
C GLY A 396 -6.86 4.58 -16.32
N SER A 397 -7.20 5.31 -17.37
CA SER A 397 -6.75 6.70 -17.59
C SER A 397 -7.39 7.72 -16.64
N ASP A 398 -8.50 7.36 -16.00
CA ASP A 398 -9.46 8.27 -15.36
C ASP A 398 -9.14 8.63 -13.90
N GLY A 399 -7.85 8.66 -13.54
CA GLY A 399 -7.41 8.99 -12.18
C GLY A 399 -7.12 10.48 -11.99
N LEU A 400 -7.58 11.04 -10.88
CA LEU A 400 -7.15 12.34 -10.34
C LEU A 400 -6.21 12.10 -9.16
N PHE A 401 -5.12 12.87 -9.04
CA PHE A 401 -4.09 12.59 -8.05
C PHE A 401 -3.82 13.80 -7.16
N LEU A 402 -3.94 13.60 -5.84
CA LEU A 402 -3.64 14.61 -4.83
C LEU A 402 -2.50 14.12 -3.96
N GLN A 403 -1.30 14.63 -4.21
CA GLN A 403 -0.09 14.28 -3.51
C GLN A 403 0.20 15.30 -2.40
N PHE A 404 0.47 14.80 -1.19
CA PHE A 404 0.95 15.58 -0.06
C PHE A 404 2.38 15.18 0.23
N VAL A 405 3.28 16.15 0.34
CA VAL A 405 4.70 15.90 0.62
C VAL A 405 5.15 16.84 1.72
N HIS A 406 5.52 16.30 2.88
CA HIS A 406 6.16 17.12 3.92
C HIS A 406 7.66 17.25 3.73
N SER A 407 8.22 18.21 4.47
CA SER A 407 9.64 18.31 4.71
C SER A 407 9.99 17.52 5.98
N PRO A 408 10.76 16.42 5.89
CA PRO A 408 11.21 15.67 7.07
C PRO A 408 11.90 16.58 8.09
N GLN A 409 11.65 16.33 9.37
CA GLN A 409 12.22 17.10 10.48
C GLN A 409 13.62 16.61 10.85
N VAL A 410 13.87 15.30 10.68
CA VAL A 410 15.18 14.68 10.88
C VAL A 410 15.85 14.37 9.55
N ASN A 411 17.19 14.34 9.58
CA ASN A 411 17.99 13.91 8.45
C ASN A 411 18.88 12.74 8.87
N LEU A 412 18.64 11.56 8.28
CA LEU A 412 19.34 10.32 8.63
C LEU A 412 20.22 9.87 7.46
N PRO A 413 21.53 9.59 7.67
CA PRO A 413 22.40 9.09 6.62
C PRO A 413 22.06 7.65 6.27
N ILE A 414 22.32 7.26 5.02
CA ILE A 414 22.29 5.85 4.59
C ILE A 414 23.75 5.39 4.45
N PRO A 415 24.22 4.45 5.29
CA PRO A 415 25.61 4.01 5.23
C PRO A 415 26.00 3.44 3.86
N GLY A 416 27.09 3.93 3.29
CA GLY A 416 27.58 3.53 1.97
C GLY A 416 26.96 4.28 0.79
N GLU A 417 26.01 5.18 1.01
CA GLU A 417 25.41 6.03 -0.03
C GLU A 417 25.83 7.49 0.14
N THR A 418 25.78 8.26 -0.95
CA THR A 418 26.07 9.70 -0.96
C THR A 418 24.87 10.60 -0.65
N TYR A 419 23.69 10.00 -0.49
CA TYR A 419 22.43 10.67 -0.18
C TYR A 419 21.84 10.15 1.15
N THR A 420 20.89 10.89 1.69
CA THR A 420 20.23 10.59 2.98
C THR A 420 18.87 9.94 2.78
N PHE A 421 18.23 9.49 3.86
CA PHE A 421 16.83 9.04 3.80
C PHE A 421 15.89 10.17 3.37
N ALA A 422 16.17 11.43 3.75
CA ALA A 422 15.36 12.58 3.33
C ALA A 422 15.44 12.78 1.81
N ASP A 423 16.64 12.60 1.24
CA ASP A 423 16.86 12.66 -0.20
C ASP A 423 16.16 11.51 -0.94
N LEU A 424 16.32 10.28 -0.44
CA LEU A 424 15.66 9.09 -0.99
C LEU A 424 14.13 9.25 -1.00
N PHE A 425 13.55 9.61 0.14
CA PHE A 425 12.12 9.84 0.30
C PHE A 425 11.60 10.92 -0.67
N ARG A 426 12.31 12.05 -0.77
CA ARG A 426 11.97 13.12 -1.70
C ARG A 426 12.09 12.69 -3.16
N ALA A 427 13.12 11.93 -3.52
CA ALA A 427 13.31 11.39 -4.86
C ALA A 427 12.19 10.40 -5.25
N GLN A 428 11.65 9.62 -4.30
CA GLN A 428 10.49 8.77 -4.53
C GLN A 428 9.22 9.60 -4.80
N ALA A 429 8.97 10.64 -4.00
CA ALA A 429 7.83 11.55 -4.20
C ALA A 429 7.86 12.26 -5.57
N ILE A 430 9.03 12.79 -5.95
CA ILE A 430 9.26 13.44 -7.24
C ILE A 430 9.13 12.44 -8.39
N GLY A 431 9.71 11.24 -8.25
CA GLY A 431 9.67 10.20 -9.27
C GLY A 431 8.24 9.77 -9.61
N ASP A 432 7.39 9.63 -8.59
CA ASP A 432 5.99 9.27 -8.79
C ASP A 432 5.16 10.43 -9.38
N TYR A 433 5.39 11.66 -8.91
CA TYR A 433 4.79 12.86 -9.50
C TYR A 433 5.10 12.99 -11.00
N ASN A 434 6.37 12.85 -11.37
CA ASN A 434 6.83 12.92 -12.76
C ASN A 434 6.27 11.78 -13.61
N ALA A 435 6.15 10.57 -13.07
CA ALA A 435 5.57 9.43 -13.77
C ALA A 435 4.09 9.69 -14.13
N LEU A 436 3.29 10.20 -13.19
CA LEU A 436 1.90 10.54 -13.43
C LEU A 436 1.76 11.72 -14.41
N LYS A 437 2.52 12.79 -14.20
CA LYS A 437 2.52 13.98 -15.04
C LYS A 437 2.91 13.66 -16.50
N SER A 438 3.95 12.85 -16.71
CA SER A 438 4.40 12.46 -18.05
C SER A 438 3.39 11.61 -18.82
N LYS A 439 2.51 10.89 -18.11
CA LYS A 439 1.36 10.17 -18.69
C LYS A 439 0.12 11.05 -18.88
N GLY A 440 0.23 12.36 -18.63
CA GLY A 440 -0.88 13.31 -18.77
C GLY A 440 -1.96 13.18 -17.70
N LYS A 441 -1.71 12.44 -16.62
CA LYS A 441 -2.68 12.26 -15.53
C LYS A 441 -2.76 13.57 -14.71
N PRO A 442 -3.95 14.11 -14.41
CA PRO A 442 -4.09 15.31 -13.59
C PRO A 442 -3.59 15.07 -12.16
N ILE A 443 -2.54 15.76 -11.77
CA ILE A 443 -1.94 15.68 -10.45
C ILE A 443 -1.73 17.07 -9.84
N LEU A 444 -2.01 17.18 -8.54
CA LEU A 444 -1.55 18.26 -7.69
C LEU A 444 -0.57 17.70 -6.66
N SER A 445 0.53 18.43 -6.42
CA SER A 445 1.49 18.15 -5.36
C SER A 445 1.55 19.34 -4.40
N ILE A 446 1.03 19.12 -3.20
CA ILE A 446 0.96 20.10 -2.10
C ILE A 446 2.18 19.91 -1.23
N GLN A 447 3.05 20.93 -1.21
CA GLN A 447 4.24 20.94 -0.37
C GLN A 447 3.89 21.49 1.02
N LEU A 448 4.11 20.66 2.04
CA LEU A 448 3.83 20.95 3.44
C LEU A 448 5.09 21.41 4.18
N GLY A 449 4.90 22.29 5.15
CA GLY A 449 5.95 22.82 6.01
C GLY A 449 6.35 21.88 7.15
N LYS A 450 7.08 22.43 8.11
CA LYS A 450 7.52 21.68 9.31
C LYS A 450 6.37 21.35 10.26
N ASN A 451 5.28 22.11 10.22
CA ASN A 451 4.09 21.90 11.04
C ASN A 451 2.99 21.17 10.26
N TYR A 452 3.39 20.17 9.48
CA TYR A 452 2.52 19.49 8.51
C TYR A 452 1.26 18.89 9.14
N GLU A 453 1.27 18.47 10.40
CA GLU A 453 0.07 17.89 11.05
C GLU A 453 -1.07 18.91 11.21
N ASP A 454 -0.76 20.12 11.69
CA ASP A 454 -1.73 21.21 11.82
C ASP A 454 -2.16 21.72 10.44
N GLU A 455 -1.21 21.85 9.52
CA GLU A 455 -1.44 22.25 8.13
C GLU A 455 -2.42 21.31 7.42
N ILE A 456 -2.22 19.99 7.54
CA ILE A 456 -3.11 18.95 7.00
C ILE A 456 -4.49 19.06 7.64
N THR A 457 -4.55 19.19 8.98
CA THR A 457 -5.83 19.29 9.70
C THR A 457 -6.63 20.51 9.25
N GLN A 458 -5.97 21.65 9.07
CA GLN A 458 -6.60 22.87 8.56
C GLN A 458 -7.06 22.70 7.12
N LEU A 459 -6.19 22.21 6.24
CA LEU A 459 -6.50 22.04 4.82
C LEU A 459 -7.66 21.05 4.62
N ILE A 460 -7.69 19.96 5.37
CA ILE A 460 -8.80 19.00 5.32
C ILE A 460 -10.10 19.68 5.75
N ARG A 461 -10.11 20.46 6.83
CA ARG A 461 -11.31 21.23 7.23
C ARG A 461 -11.79 22.16 6.12
N GLU A 462 -10.88 22.92 5.52
CA GLU A 462 -11.20 23.83 4.42
C GLU A 462 -11.76 23.06 3.21
N VAL A 463 -11.13 21.96 2.78
CA VAL A 463 -11.61 21.12 1.67
C VAL A 463 -12.98 20.46 1.97
N THR A 464 -13.20 20.01 3.20
CA THR A 464 -14.49 19.39 3.60
C THR A 464 -15.64 20.38 3.72
N SER A 465 -15.34 21.69 3.81
CA SER A 465 -16.35 22.73 4.00
C SER A 465 -17.02 23.21 2.71
N ILE A 466 -16.52 22.77 1.54
CA ILE A 466 -16.97 23.17 0.20
C ILE A 466 -18.05 22.25 -0.29
#